data_AF-A0A2V5JBU5-F1
#
_entry.id   AF-A0A2V5JBU5-F1
#
_cell.length_a   1.000
_cell.length_b   1.000
_cell.length_c   1.000
_cell.angle_alpha   90.00
_cell.angle_beta   90.00
_cell.angle_gamma   90.00
#
_symmetry.space_group_name_H-M   'P 1'
#
loop_
_entity.id
_entity.type
_entity.pdbx_description
1 polymer ?
#
loop_
_entity_poly.entity_id
_entity_poly.type
_entity_poly.pdbx_seq_one_letter_code
_entity_poly.pdbx_strand_id
1 'polypeptide(L)'
;AIALTDELPTSHAVFMVPKVARESDRPVLAWEFARKNLSVLVAKVDAVNANSYLPSLLTFFADRARIEELKAFAQKNLSEPSRKPVEIASDEILFRADFRKRLIDQIGAMQ
;
A
#
# COMPACT_ATOMS: atom_id res chain seq x y z
N ALA A 1 17.79 -6.92 0.59
CA ALA A 1 16.76 -6.36 1.48
C ALA A 1 16.23 -7.49 2.33
N ILE A 2 16.30 -7.37 3.66
CA ILE A 2 16.01 -8.48 4.60
C ILE A 2 14.56 -9.00 4.53
N ALA A 3 13.62 -8.19 4.01
CA ALA A 3 12.24 -8.62 3.75
C ALA A 3 12.09 -9.66 2.60
N LEU A 4 13.12 -9.83 1.77
CA LEU A 4 13.09 -10.75 0.62
C LEU A 4 13.82 -12.07 0.88
N THR A 5 14.72 -12.07 1.86
CA THR A 5 15.58 -13.20 2.22
C THR A 5 14.92 -14.04 3.30
N ASP A 6 15.56 -15.15 3.67
CA ASP A 6 15.09 -16.06 4.74
C ASP A 6 15.78 -15.77 6.09
N GLU A 7 16.40 -14.60 6.19
CA GLU A 7 17.04 -14.08 7.41
C GLU A 7 16.02 -13.76 8.52
N LEU A 8 14.73 -13.59 8.15
CA LEU A 8 13.63 -13.40 9.07
C LEU A 8 12.59 -14.52 8.91
N PRO A 9 11.91 -14.91 10.01
CA PRO A 9 10.67 -15.67 9.91
C PRO A 9 9.70 -14.98 8.95
N THR A 10 8.99 -15.76 8.13
CA THR A 10 8.01 -15.26 7.17
C THR A 10 7.01 -14.29 7.80
N SER A 11 6.54 -14.61 9.01
CA SER A 11 5.64 -13.76 9.79
C SER A 11 6.21 -12.39 10.11
N HIS A 12 7.53 -12.18 10.10
CA HIS A 12 8.16 -10.87 10.30
C HIS A 12 8.48 -10.18 8.97
N ALA A 13 8.94 -10.93 7.97
CA ALA A 13 9.31 -10.38 6.66
C ALA A 13 8.12 -9.68 5.97
N VAL A 14 6.91 -10.26 6.07
CA VAL A 14 5.70 -9.72 5.44
C VAL A 14 5.25 -8.36 6.01
N PHE A 15 5.56 -8.05 7.27
CA PHE A 15 5.16 -6.77 7.87
C PHE A 15 6.15 -5.64 7.65
N MET A 16 7.35 -5.94 7.17
CA MET A 16 8.38 -4.92 6.98
C MET A 16 8.00 -3.85 5.97
N VAL A 17 7.49 -4.23 4.80
CA VAL A 17 7.13 -3.27 3.75
C VAL A 17 5.94 -2.41 4.18
N PRO A 18 4.84 -2.96 4.73
CA PRO A 18 3.77 -2.14 5.33
C PRO A 18 4.28 -1.21 6.44
N LYS A 19 5.18 -1.69 7.30
CA LYS A 19 5.76 -0.88 8.39
C LYS A 19 6.52 0.32 7.84
N VAL A 20 7.36 0.14 6.82
CA VAL A 20 8.05 1.25 6.14
C VAL A 20 7.04 2.20 5.51
N ALA A 21 6.01 1.69 4.82
CA ALA A 21 4.99 2.53 4.21
C ALA A 21 4.26 3.42 5.24
N ARG A 22 3.99 2.87 6.44
CA ARG A 22 3.27 3.54 7.52
C ARG A 22 4.13 4.49 8.35
N GLU A 23 5.34 4.08 8.72
CA GLU A 23 6.08 4.70 9.83
C GLU A 23 7.24 5.61 9.38
N SER A 24 7.62 5.59 8.09
CA SER A 24 8.87 6.24 7.64
C SER A 24 8.69 7.57 6.92
N ASP A 25 7.47 8.09 6.79
CA ASP A 25 7.13 9.20 5.87
C ASP A 25 7.58 8.98 4.41
N ARG A 26 7.89 7.73 4.03
CA ARG A 26 8.35 7.34 2.69
C ARG A 26 7.47 6.25 2.06
N PRO A 27 6.14 6.46 1.95
CA PRO A 27 5.25 5.48 1.31
C PRO A 27 5.64 5.22 -0.16
N VAL A 28 6.20 6.21 -0.86
CA VAL A 28 6.73 6.07 -2.23
C VAL A 28 7.84 5.01 -2.30
N LEU A 29 8.76 4.98 -1.33
CA LEU A 29 9.86 4.02 -1.34
C LEU A 29 9.36 2.59 -1.11
N ALA A 30 8.44 2.42 -0.15
CA ALA A 30 7.81 1.13 0.11
C ALA A 30 7.05 0.63 -1.13
N TRP A 31 6.36 1.54 -1.83
CA TRP A 31 5.64 1.23 -3.05
C TRP A 31 6.56 0.79 -4.19
N GLU A 32 7.61 1.56 -4.48
CA GLU A 32 8.61 1.21 -5.50
C GLU A 32 9.28 -0.14 -5.22
N PHE A 33 9.58 -0.41 -3.95
CA PHE A 33 10.11 -1.70 -3.53
C PHE A 33 9.12 -2.84 -3.79
N ALA A 34 7.85 -2.65 -3.44
CA ALA A 34 6.81 -3.65 -3.62
C ALA A 34 6.56 -3.97 -5.10
N ARG A 35 6.49 -2.95 -5.96
CA ARG A 35 6.32 -3.12 -7.41
C ARG A 35 7.40 -3.99 -8.02
N LYS A 36 8.65 -3.77 -7.62
CA LYS A 36 9.82 -4.49 -8.15
C LYS A 36 9.92 -5.93 -7.67
N ASN A 37 9.33 -6.26 -6.50
CA ASN A 37 9.52 -7.53 -5.83
C ASN A 37 8.20 -8.27 -5.53
N LEU A 38 7.12 -7.92 -6.23
CA LEU A 38 5.78 -8.35 -5.86
C LEU A 38 5.64 -9.87 -5.76
N SER A 39 6.16 -10.62 -6.74
CA SER A 39 6.07 -12.07 -6.77
C SER A 39 6.72 -12.70 -5.54
N VAL A 40 7.90 -12.22 -5.13
CA VAL A 40 8.63 -12.68 -3.94
C VAL A 40 7.87 -12.32 -2.67
N LEU A 41 7.31 -11.12 -2.60
CA LEU A 41 6.54 -10.67 -1.44
C LEU A 41 5.25 -11.47 -1.28
N VAL A 42 4.48 -11.65 -2.35
CA VAL A 42 3.23 -12.42 -2.34
C VAL A 42 3.49 -13.89 -2.00
N ALA A 43 4.59 -14.48 -2.46
CA ALA A 43 4.96 -15.85 -2.10
C ALA A 43 5.27 -16.03 -0.61
N LYS A 44 5.62 -14.95 0.11
CA LYS A 44 5.81 -14.96 1.57
C LYS A 44 4.50 -14.71 2.34
N VAL A 45 3.43 -14.29 1.67
CA VAL A 45 2.13 -14.04 2.32
C VAL A 45 1.28 -15.31 2.24
N ASP A 46 0.52 -15.59 3.31
CA ASP A 46 -0.43 -16.71 3.27
C ASP A 46 -1.53 -16.50 2.21
N ALA A 47 -2.20 -17.58 1.81
CA ALA A 47 -3.22 -17.52 0.77
C ALA A 47 -4.40 -16.58 1.12
N VAL A 48 -4.68 -16.37 2.41
CA VAL A 48 -5.76 -15.50 2.88
C VAL A 48 -5.40 -14.04 2.64
N ASN A 49 -4.16 -13.66 2.90
CA ASN A 49 -3.67 -12.29 2.86
C ASN A 49 -3.06 -11.88 1.51
N ALA A 50 -2.76 -12.84 0.61
CA ALA A 50 -2.12 -12.57 -0.67
C ALA A 50 -2.87 -11.50 -1.52
N ASN A 51 -4.21 -11.53 -1.48
CA ASN A 51 -5.07 -10.62 -2.24
C ASN A 51 -5.22 -9.22 -1.61
N SER A 52 -4.94 -9.08 -0.31
CA SER A 52 -5.01 -7.79 0.40
C SER A 52 -3.65 -7.15 0.63
N TYR A 53 -2.56 -7.92 0.50
CA TYR A 53 -1.21 -7.46 0.75
C TYR A 53 -0.84 -6.22 -0.06
N LEU A 54 -0.96 -6.30 -1.38
CA LEU A 54 -0.60 -5.19 -2.26
C LEU A 54 -1.45 -3.93 -1.99
N PRO A 55 -2.80 -3.99 -1.96
CA PRO A 55 -3.64 -2.84 -1.59
C PRO A 55 -3.27 -2.21 -0.25
N SER A 56 -2.93 -3.02 0.76
CA SER A 56 -2.58 -2.50 2.09
C SER A 56 -1.41 -1.53 2.08
N LEU A 57 -0.45 -1.70 1.16
CA LEU A 57 0.73 -0.85 1.06
C LEU A 57 0.40 0.57 0.57
N LEU A 58 -0.68 0.74 -0.20
CA LEU A 58 -1.07 2.04 -0.74
C LEU A 58 -2.03 2.83 0.16
N THR A 59 -2.61 2.20 1.18
CA THR A 59 -3.53 2.88 2.12
C THR A 59 -2.91 4.07 2.85
N PHE A 60 -1.59 4.20 2.86
CA PHE A 60 -0.87 5.30 3.52
C PHE A 60 -0.67 6.53 2.61
N PHE A 61 -1.06 6.46 1.34
CA PHE A 61 -1.02 7.62 0.46
C PHE A 61 -2.23 8.55 0.68
N ALA A 62 -2.04 9.83 0.38
CA ALA A 62 -3.07 10.87 0.41
C ALA A 62 -3.13 11.60 -0.95
N ASP A 63 -2.90 10.87 -2.03
CA ASP A 63 -2.88 11.36 -3.41
C ASP A 63 -3.85 10.53 -4.25
N ARG A 64 -4.87 11.20 -4.81
CA ARG A 64 -5.90 10.55 -5.63
C ARG A 64 -5.31 9.87 -6.86
N ALA A 65 -4.18 10.34 -7.40
CA ALA A 65 -3.53 9.72 -8.55
C ALA A 65 -3.09 8.27 -8.27
N ARG A 66 -2.88 7.90 -7.00
CA ARG A 66 -2.49 6.54 -6.59
C ARG A 66 -3.62 5.52 -6.71
N ILE A 67 -4.87 5.97 -6.78
CA ILE A 67 -6.03 5.09 -6.94
C ILE A 67 -5.98 4.41 -8.31
N GLU A 68 -5.75 5.17 -9.38
CA GLU A 68 -5.70 4.61 -10.73
C GLU A 68 -4.47 3.73 -10.93
N GLU A 69 -3.33 4.10 -10.32
CA GLU A 69 -2.15 3.23 -10.29
C GLU A 69 -2.43 1.91 -9.56
N LEU A 70 -3.10 1.95 -8.40
CA LEU A 70 -3.49 0.76 -7.65
C LEU A 70 -4.36 -0.16 -8.50
N LYS A 71 -5.42 0.37 -9.12
CA LYS A 71 -6.35 -0.41 -9.94
C LYS A 71 -5.65 -1.05 -11.13
N ALA A 72 -4.88 -0.28 -11.89
CA ALA A 72 -4.16 -0.79 -13.06
C ALA A 72 -3.13 -1.86 -12.68
N PHE A 73 -2.38 -1.65 -11.59
CA PHE A 73 -1.39 -2.60 -11.14
C PHE A 73 -2.02 -3.87 -10.57
N ALA A 74 -3.11 -3.76 -9.81
CA ALA A 74 -3.84 -4.92 -9.30
C ALA A 74 -4.46 -5.75 -10.43
N GLN A 75 -5.10 -5.11 -11.41
CA GLN A 75 -5.68 -5.79 -12.57
C GLN A 75 -4.64 -6.61 -13.35
N LYS A 76 -3.40 -6.11 -13.45
CA LYS A 76 -2.32 -6.79 -14.16
C LYS A 76 -1.70 -7.94 -13.37
N ASN A 77 -1.68 -7.87 -12.04
CA ASN A 77 -0.81 -8.73 -11.22
C ASN A 77 -1.54 -9.58 -10.17
N LEU A 78 -2.81 -9.31 -9.88
CA LEU A 78 -3.57 -10.00 -8.84
C LEU A 78 -4.77 -10.76 -9.41
N SER A 79 -5.26 -11.70 -8.62
CA SER A 79 -6.47 -12.47 -8.93
C SER A 79 -7.76 -11.68 -8.66
N GLU A 80 -8.88 -12.13 -9.23
CA GLU A 80 -10.20 -11.51 -9.08
C GLU A 80 -10.63 -11.24 -7.61
N PRO A 81 -10.37 -12.13 -6.64
CA PRO A 81 -10.62 -11.85 -5.21
C PRO A 81 -9.95 -10.58 -4.65
N SER A 82 -8.92 -10.04 -5.30
CA SER A 82 -8.29 -8.77 -4.89
C SER A 82 -9.14 -7.52 -5.16
N ARG A 83 -10.21 -7.63 -5.98
CA ARG A 83 -11.07 -6.48 -6.33
C ARG A 83 -11.60 -5.76 -5.10
N LYS A 84 -12.13 -6.50 -4.12
CA LYS A 84 -12.69 -5.87 -2.91
C LYS A 84 -11.62 -5.18 -2.04
N PRO A 85 -10.47 -5.81 -1.75
CA PRO A 85 -9.34 -5.12 -1.13
C PRO A 85 -8.85 -3.86 -1.88
N VAL A 86 -8.86 -3.89 -3.22
CA VAL A 86 -8.49 -2.73 -4.06
C VAL A 86 -9.49 -1.58 -3.89
N GLU A 87 -10.79 -1.86 -3.89
CA GLU A 87 -11.83 -0.87 -3.62
C GLU A 87 -11.64 -0.22 -2.24
N ILE A 88 -11.48 -1.03 -1.20
CA ILE A 88 -11.29 -0.55 0.17
C ILE A 88 -10.07 0.36 0.28
N ALA A 89 -8.94 -0.04 -0.31
CA ALA A 89 -7.75 0.79 -0.30
C ALA A 89 -7.91 2.07 -1.13
N SER A 90 -8.68 2.01 -2.22
CA SER A 90 -9.01 3.20 -3.03
C SER A 90 -9.83 4.21 -2.24
N ASP A 91 -10.83 3.75 -1.49
CA ASP A 91 -11.68 4.59 -0.64
C ASP A 91 -10.85 5.24 0.49
N GLU A 92 -9.94 4.49 1.10
CA GLU A 92 -9.03 5.01 2.14
C GLU A 92 -8.08 6.09 1.60
N ILE A 93 -7.50 5.88 0.41
CA ILE A 93 -6.64 6.88 -0.26
C ILE A 93 -7.44 8.14 -0.56
N LEU A 94 -8.66 7.99 -1.08
CA LEU A 94 -9.54 9.12 -1.39
C LEU A 94 -9.87 9.90 -0.12
N PHE A 95 -10.29 9.22 0.94
CA PHE A 95 -10.57 9.83 2.23
C PHE A 95 -9.37 10.63 2.75
N ARG A 96 -8.16 10.06 2.70
CA ARG A 96 -6.93 10.73 3.14
C ARG A 96 -6.58 11.95 2.30
N ALA A 97 -6.75 11.87 0.99
CA ALA A 97 -6.53 13.00 0.08
C ALA A 97 -7.48 14.16 0.40
N ASP A 98 -8.77 13.85 0.57
CA ASP A 98 -9.81 14.82 0.89
C ASP A 98 -9.60 15.44 2.28
N PHE A 99 -9.24 14.61 3.26
CA PHE A 99 -8.93 15.05 4.60
C PHE A 99 -7.70 15.97 4.63
N ARG A 100 -6.61 15.59 3.95
CA ARG A 100 -5.41 16.43 3.84
C ARG A 100 -5.72 17.79 3.22
N LYS A 101 -6.51 17.82 2.14
CA LYS A 101 -6.93 19.08 1.50
C LYS A 101 -7.67 19.98 2.48
N ARG A 102 -8.71 19.45 3.14
CA ARG A 102 -9.49 20.22 4.14
C ARG A 102 -8.62 20.75 5.27
N LEU A 103 -7.68 19.96 5.77
CA LEU A 103 -6.78 20.36 6.84
C LEU A 103 -5.86 21.52 6.40
N ILE A 104 -5.30 21.46 5.20
CA ILE A 104 -4.48 22.54 4.64
C ILE A 104 -5.30 23.83 4.51
N ASP A 105 -6.51 23.74 3.96
CA ASP A 105 -7.41 24.89 3.78
C ASP A 105 -7.74 25.55 5.14
N GLN A 106 -8.01 24.74 6.17
CA GLN A 106 -8.31 25.22 7.53
C GLN A 106 -7.09 25.89 8.19
N ILE A 107 -5.90 25.29 8.08
CA ILE A 107 -4.67 25.88 8.63
C ILE A 107 -4.37 27.21 7.95
N GLY A 108 -4.52 27.29 6.62
CA GLY A 108 -4.32 28.52 5.87
C GLY A 108 -5.30 29.64 6.25
N ALA A 109 -6.54 29.31 6.63
CA ALA A 109 -7.53 30.28 7.08
C ALA A 109 -7.29 30.81 8.51
N MET A 110 -6.41 30.17 9.29
CA MET A 110 -6.03 30.59 10.64
C MET A 110 -4.81 31.53 10.67
N GLN A 111 -4.18 31.77 9.52
CA GLN A 111 -3.03 32.67 9.35
C GLN A 111 -3.48 34.04 8.83
#